data_AF-A0A060BYV2-F1
#
_entry.id   AF-A0A060BYV2-F1
#
_cell.length_a   1.000
_cell.length_b   1.000
_cell.length_c   1.000
_cell.angle_alpha   90.00
_cell.angle_beta   90.00
_cell.angle_gamma   90.00
#
_symmetry.space_group_name_H-M   'P 1'
#
loop_
_entity.id
_entity.type
_entity.pdbx_description
1 polymer ?
#
loop_
_entity_poly.entity_id
_entity_poly.type
_entity_poly.pdbx_seq_one_letter_code
_entity_poly.pdbx_strand_id
1 'polypeptide(L)'
;TDCLEMKAIDDRYTTEQGAVRAILAGADLLCVSHTPEKQAGAFEAVRKAVRDGVISEQRLDESVGRILNCKRRFAAASEAGLDGRELENT
;
A
#
# COMPACT_ATOMS: atom_id res chain seq x y z
N THR A 1 -6.08 -0.94 1.13
CA THR A 1 -7.28 -0.76 1.97
C THR A 1 -7.77 0.65 1.77
N ASP A 2 -8.98 0.95 2.24
CA ASP A 2 -9.34 2.35 2.53
C ASP A 2 -8.49 2.90 3.70
N CYS A 3 -8.63 4.19 4.00
CA CYS A 3 -7.87 4.87 5.05
C CYS A 3 -8.05 4.18 6.41
N LEU A 4 -6.95 3.74 7.02
CA LEU A 4 -6.99 3.05 8.31
C LEU A 4 -7.25 3.98 9.49
N GLU A 5 -7.22 5.30 9.28
CA GLU A 5 -7.57 6.31 10.29
C GLU A 5 -9.09 6.54 10.40
N MET A 6 -9.89 5.84 9.58
CA MET A 6 -11.34 5.85 9.73
C MET A 6 -11.73 5.34 11.12
N LYS A 7 -12.66 6.02 11.79
CA LYS A 7 -13.15 5.67 13.14
C LYS A 7 -13.59 4.20 13.28
N ALA A 8 -14.15 3.64 12.21
CA ALA A 8 -14.55 2.23 12.17
C ALA A 8 -13.40 1.23 12.43
N ILE A 9 -12.16 1.65 12.15
CA ILE A 9 -10.94 0.88 12.39
C ILE A 9 -10.21 1.40 13.63
N ASP A 10 -10.00 2.70 13.71
CA ASP A 10 -9.19 3.33 14.75
C ASP A 10 -9.78 3.13 16.16
N ASP A 11 -11.10 3.23 16.31
CA ASP A 11 -11.77 3.07 17.61
C ASP A 11 -11.72 1.62 18.13
N ARG A 12 -11.54 0.63 17.23
CA ARG A 12 -11.62 -0.81 17.59
C ARG A 12 -10.27 -1.50 17.66
N TYR A 13 -9.31 -1.11 16.84
CA TYR A 13 -8.03 -1.79 16.71
C TYR A 13 -6.83 -0.83 16.67
N THR A 14 -7.04 0.48 16.73
CA THR A 14 -6.03 1.50 16.35
C THR A 14 -5.52 1.33 14.91
N THR A 15 -4.99 2.42 14.36
CA THR A 15 -4.43 2.43 13.00
C THR A 15 -3.28 1.41 12.86
N GLU A 16 -2.47 1.24 13.90
CA GLU A 16 -1.30 0.36 13.93
C GLU A 16 -1.67 -1.13 13.91
N GLN A 17 -2.61 -1.58 14.75
CA GLN A 17 -3.00 -2.99 14.69
C GLN A 17 -3.83 -3.26 13.44
N GLY A 18 -4.61 -2.28 12.97
CA GLY A 18 -5.29 -2.33 11.69
C GLY A 18 -4.34 -2.61 10.53
N ALA A 19 -3.18 -1.94 10.50
CA ALA A 19 -2.14 -2.13 9.48
C ALA A 19 -1.60 -3.57 9.46
N VAL A 20 -1.21 -4.10 10.62
CA VAL A 20 -0.70 -5.49 10.74
C VAL A 20 -1.77 -6.50 10.32
N ARG A 21 -2.99 -6.35 10.82
CA ARG A 21 -4.11 -7.25 10.49
C ARG A 21 -4.48 -7.21 9.02
N ALA A 22 -4.45 -6.04 8.39
CA ALA A 22 -4.74 -5.90 6.97
C ALA A 22 -3.74 -6.69 6.11
N ILE A 23 -2.44 -6.63 6.43
CA ILE A 23 -1.41 -7.41 5.71
C ILE A 23 -1.62 -8.91 5.89
N LEU A 24 -1.89 -9.34 7.13
CA LEU A 24 -2.19 -10.74 7.46
C LEU A 24 -3.46 -11.24 6.73
N ALA A 25 -4.45 -10.37 6.55
CA ALA A 25 -5.66 -10.66 5.78
C ALA A 25 -5.44 -10.66 4.25
N GLY A 26 -4.23 -10.36 3.77
CA GLY A 26 -3.90 -10.40 2.35
C GLY A 26 -3.91 -9.04 1.64
N ALA A 27 -4.04 -7.92 2.37
CA ALA A 27 -3.91 -6.60 1.75
C ALA A 27 -2.46 -6.35 1.31
N ASP A 28 -2.29 -5.81 0.10
CA ASP A 28 -0.97 -5.49 -0.45
C ASP A 28 -0.56 -4.03 -0.23
N LEU A 29 -1.54 -3.14 -0.14
CA LEU A 29 -1.34 -1.71 0.03
C LEU A 29 -2.21 -1.18 1.17
N LEU A 30 -1.60 -0.42 2.07
CA LEU A 30 -2.26 0.24 3.19
C LEU A 30 -2.36 1.74 2.93
N CYS A 31 -3.48 2.34 3.33
CA CYS A 31 -3.70 3.77 3.20
C CYS A 31 -3.78 4.41 4.60
N VAL A 32 -2.89 5.35 4.89
CA VAL A 32 -2.85 6.17 6.13
C VAL A 32 -2.51 7.58 5.68
N SER A 33 -3.43 8.53 5.82
CA SER A 33 -3.45 9.74 4.95
C SER A 33 -3.35 11.07 5.69
N HIS A 34 -3.75 11.13 6.96
CA HIS A 34 -4.01 12.39 7.66
C HIS A 34 -2.96 12.68 8.73
N THR A 35 -2.64 11.71 9.58
CA THR A 35 -1.82 11.94 10.78
C THR A 35 -0.41 11.34 10.61
N PRO A 36 0.65 12.17 10.54
CA PRO A 36 2.03 11.69 10.38
C PRO A 36 2.46 10.70 11.48
N GLU A 37 2.04 10.93 12.71
CA GLU A 37 2.37 10.08 13.85
C GLU A 37 1.77 8.67 13.68
N LYS A 38 0.55 8.58 13.13
CA LYS A 38 -0.10 7.30 12.84
C LYS A 38 0.51 6.60 11.63
N GLN A 39 0.99 7.35 10.63
CA GLN A 39 1.75 6.79 9.52
C GLN A 39 3.04 6.14 10.04
N ALA A 40 3.80 6.86 10.88
CA ALA A 40 5.01 6.35 11.51
C ALA A 40 4.72 5.15 12.42
N GLY A 41 3.65 5.23 13.23
CA GLY A 41 3.19 4.15 14.09
C GLY A 41 2.84 2.88 13.30
N ALA A 42 2.07 3.00 12.22
CA ALA A 42 1.71 1.88 11.36
C ALA A 42 2.95 1.24 10.72
N PHE A 43 3.89 2.06 10.25
CA PHE A 43 5.17 1.56 9.72
C PHE A 43 5.95 0.78 10.77
N GLU A 44 6.12 1.32 11.97
CA GLU A 44 6.85 0.66 13.04
C GLU A 44 6.18 -0.63 13.52
N ALA A 45 4.86 -0.65 13.59
CA ALA A 45 4.09 -1.83 13.94
C ALA A 45 4.28 -2.96 12.92
N VAL A 46 4.20 -2.67 11.63
CA VAL A 46 4.46 -3.66 10.57
C VAL A 46 5.91 -4.12 10.62
N ARG A 47 6.87 -3.19 10.77
CA ARG A 47 8.30 -3.51 10.86
C ARG A 47 8.61 -4.43 12.03
N LYS A 48 7.98 -4.20 13.19
CA LYS A 48 8.10 -5.06 14.37
C LYS A 48 7.45 -6.43 14.11
N ALA A 49 6.24 -6.47 13.55
CA ALA A 49 5.54 -7.72 13.24
C ALA A 49 6.33 -8.63 12.28
N VAL A 50 7.11 -8.04 11.35
CA VAL A 50 8.02 -8.81 10.49
C VAL A 50 9.19 -9.36 11.27
N ARG A 51 9.89 -8.52 12.06
CA ARG A 51 11.02 -8.96 12.90
C ARG A 51 10.64 -10.07 13.88
N ASP A 52 9.42 -10.01 14.40
CA ASP A 52 8.90 -11.00 15.35
C ASP A 52 8.36 -12.26 14.65
N GLY A 53 8.36 -12.32 13.32
CA GLY A 53 7.87 -13.46 12.54
C GLY A 53 6.34 -13.57 12.45
N VAL A 54 5.60 -12.58 12.95
CA VAL A 54 4.13 -12.52 12.82
C VAL A 54 3.73 -12.34 11.35
N ILE A 55 4.45 -11.50 10.62
CA ILE A 55 4.36 -11.38 9.15
C ILE A 55 5.63 -11.98 8.57
N SER A 56 5.52 -13.05 7.79
CA SER A 56 6.69 -13.59 7.06
C SER A 56 7.20 -12.59 6.02
N GLU A 57 8.51 -12.49 5.83
CA GLU A 57 9.11 -11.65 4.76
C GLU A 57 8.55 -12.01 3.38
N GLN A 58 8.39 -13.31 3.09
CA GLN A 58 7.79 -13.79 1.85
C GLN A 58 6.40 -13.16 1.56
N ARG A 59 5.57 -12.98 2.58
CA ARG A 59 4.24 -12.34 2.43
C ARG A 59 4.38 -10.90 1.91
N LEU A 60 5.41 -10.17 2.34
CA LEU A 60 5.69 -8.82 1.84
C LEU A 60 6.29 -8.86 0.44
N ASP A 61 7.20 -9.79 0.15
CA ASP A 61 7.80 -9.94 -1.18
C ASP A 61 6.74 -10.18 -2.26
N GLU A 62 5.74 -11.01 -1.96
CA GLU A 62 4.60 -11.26 -2.85
C GLU A 62 3.80 -9.97 -3.13
N SER A 63 3.50 -9.19 -2.08
CA SER A 63 2.80 -7.91 -2.20
C SER A 63 3.62 -6.92 -3.05
N VAL A 64 4.91 -6.80 -2.76
CA VAL A 64 5.83 -5.91 -3.49
C VAL A 64 5.94 -6.33 -4.94
N GLY A 65 6.03 -7.63 -5.24
CA GLY A 65 6.02 -8.17 -6.59
C GLY A 65 4.77 -7.74 -7.38
N ARG A 66 3.58 -7.86 -6.78
CA ARG A 66 2.31 -7.40 -7.38
C ARG A 66 2.31 -5.89 -7.61
N ILE A 67 2.75 -5.10 -6.64
CA ILE A 67 2.81 -3.62 -6.73
C ILE A 67 3.78 -3.18 -7.84
N LEU A 68 4.99 -3.74 -7.88
CA LEU A 68 5.98 -3.41 -8.91
C LEU A 68 5.50 -3.81 -10.29
N ASN A 69 4.82 -4.96 -10.43
CA ASN A 69 4.22 -5.35 -11.70
C ASN A 69 3.14 -4.37 -12.15
N CYS A 70 2.29 -3.93 -11.22
CA CYS A 70 1.29 -2.91 -11.50
C CYS A 70 1.94 -1.60 -11.96
N LYS A 71 2.96 -1.11 -11.24
CA LYS A 71 3.71 0.10 -11.60
C LYS A 71 4.32 0.00 -13.00
N ARG A 72 4.99 -1.13 -13.33
CA ARG A 72 5.56 -1.36 -14.67
C ARG A 72 4.51 -1.29 -15.77
N ARG A 73 3.35 -1.91 -15.56
CA ARG A 73 2.25 -1.92 -16.54
C ARG A 73 1.75 -0.50 -16.84
N PHE A 74 1.65 0.35 -15.83
CA PHE A 74 1.19 1.74 -16.00
C PHE A 74 2.29 2.69 -16.49
N ALA A 75 3.55 2.48 -16.09
CA ALA A 75 4.68 3.22 -16.65
C ALA A 75 4.82 2.97 -18.16
N ALA A 76 4.77 1.70 -18.59
CA ALA A 76 4.80 1.35 -20.01
C ALA A 76 3.59 1.92 -20.79
N ALA A 77 2.40 1.95 -20.18
CA ALA A 77 1.23 2.60 -20.79
C ALA A 77 1.38 4.13 -20.88
N SER A 78 2.04 4.76 -19.90
CA SER A 78 2.34 6.19 -19.91
C SER A 78 3.35 6.56 -21.01
N GLU A 79 4.34 5.69 -21.25
CA GLU A 79 5.30 5.84 -22.35
C GLU A 79 4.63 5.64 -23.72
N ALA A 80 3.78 4.62 -23.85
CA ALA A 80 2.99 4.37 -25.07
C ALA A 80 1.95 5.48 -25.37
N GLY A 81 1.48 6.20 -24.35
CA GLY A 81 0.54 7.32 -24.49
C GLY A 81 1.21 8.67 -24.86
N LEU A 82 2.54 8.73 -24.91
CA LEU A 82 3.32 9.90 -25.32
C LEU A 82 3.72 9.87 -26.81
N ASP A 83 3.37 8.82 -27.55
CA ASP A 83 3.75 8.61 -28.96
C ASP A 83 2.60 8.86 -29.97
N GLY A 84 1.68 9.79 -29.69
CA GLY A 84 0.47 9.90 -30.53
C GLY A 84 -0.36 11.17 -30.42
N ARG A 85 0.25 12.34 -30.22
CA ARG A 85 -0.44 13.62 -30.49
C ARG A 85 0.22 14.36 -31.65
N GLU A 86 -0.01 13.82 -32.83
CA GLU A 86 -0.09 14.60 -34.07
C GLU A 86 -1.48 14.32 -34.66
N LEU A 87 -2.47 15.06 -34.17
CA LEU A 87 -3.70 15.33 -34.92
C LEU A 87 -3.87 16.84 -34.90
N GLU A 88 -3.09 17.46 -35.79
CA GLU A 88 -3.33 18.78 -36.32
C GLU A 88 -4.71 18.86 -36.97
N ASN A 89 -5.32 20.05 -36.90
CA ASN A 89 -6.51 20.52 -37.61
C ASN A 89 -6.96 19.69 -38.83
N THR A 90 -8.14 19.06 -38.74
CA THR A 90 -9.18 19.12 -39.78
C THR A 90 -10.55 18.80 -39.19
#